data_AF-A0A6B1FGD7-F1
#
_entry.id   AF-A0A6B1FGD7-F1
#
_cell.length_a   1.000
_cell.length_b   1.000
_cell.length_c   1.000
_cell.angle_alpha   90.00
_cell.angle_beta   90.00
_cell.angle_gamma   90.00
#
_symmetry.space_group_name_H-M   'P 1'
#
loop_
_entity.id
_entity.type
_entity.pdbx_description
1 polymer ?
#
loop_
_entity_poly.entity_id
_entity_poly.type
_entity_poly.pdbx_seq_one_letter_code
_entity_poly.pdbx_strand_id
1 'polypeptide(L)'
;RHKRDLRRREFLTRDHILPISRGGGNSWENVVTACSTCNHRKGNHLPREAGLRLDVRPVEPNHVELVWAVRKVTPIQAKYIRMFFGEDAVPFVQGETGLAAGRLAAVGTG
;
A
#
# COMPACT_ATOMS: atom_id res chain seq x y z
N ARG A 1 5.35 -13.19 13.59
CA ARG A 1 6.00 -12.20 14.48
C ARG A 1 4.90 -11.36 15.11
N HIS A 2 4.87 -11.23 16.43
CA HIS A 2 3.90 -10.35 17.08
C HIS A 2 4.26 -8.89 16.78
N LYS A 3 3.30 -7.96 16.82
CA LYS A 3 3.53 -6.53 16.54
C LYS A 3 4.67 -5.93 17.39
N ARG A 4 4.86 -6.47 18.59
CA ARG A 4 5.95 -6.11 19.54
C ARG A 4 7.35 -6.52 19.06
N ASP A 5 7.42 -7.46 18.13
CA ASP A 5 8.67 -8.06 17.65
C ASP A 5 9.14 -7.43 16.32
N LEU A 6 8.39 -6.44 15.80
CA LEU A 6 8.72 -5.71 14.57
C LEU A 6 9.52 -4.46 14.91
N ARG A 7 10.61 -4.22 14.16
CA ARG A 7 11.35 -2.95 14.25
C ARG A 7 10.44 -1.80 13.84
N ARG A 8 10.73 -0.57 14.29
CA ARG A 8 9.89 0.62 14.00
C ARG A 8 9.62 0.84 12.49
N ARG A 9 10.59 0.50 11.63
CA ARG A 9 10.43 0.56 10.16
C ARG A 9 9.63 -0.60 9.57
N GLU A 10 9.52 -1.72 10.28
CA GLU A 10 8.73 -2.90 9.90
C GLU A 10 7.28 -2.79 10.43
N PHE A 11 7.01 -1.88 11.38
CA PHE A 11 5.66 -1.61 11.86
C PHE A 11 4.91 -0.70 10.88
N LEU A 12 4.00 -1.30 10.11
CA LEU A 12 3.14 -0.61 9.16
C LEU A 12 1.90 -0.04 9.84
N THR A 13 1.51 1.14 9.38
CA THR A 13 0.38 1.92 9.89
C THR A 13 -0.42 2.47 8.71
N ARG A 14 -1.68 2.78 8.97
CA ARG A 14 -2.52 3.53 8.03
C ARG A 14 -2.20 5.03 8.15
N ASP A 15 -2.04 5.70 7.02
CA ASP A 15 -1.78 7.14 6.92
C ASP A 15 -2.67 7.77 5.84
N HIS A 16 -2.97 9.05 6.00
CA HIS A 16 -3.81 9.84 5.08
C HIS A 16 -2.96 10.86 4.35
N ILE A 17 -2.95 10.85 3.01
CA ILE A 17 -2.17 11.78 2.18
C ILE A 17 -2.55 13.23 2.51
N LEU A 18 -3.83 13.57 2.43
CA LEU A 18 -4.40 14.75 3.06
C LEU A 18 -4.78 14.38 4.50
N PRO A 19 -4.16 14.99 5.53
CA PRO A 19 -4.49 14.70 6.92
C PRO A 19 -5.96 14.96 7.24
N ILE A 20 -6.55 14.16 8.13
CA ILE A 20 -7.94 14.34 8.59
C ILE A 20 -8.14 15.76 9.17
N SER A 21 -7.16 16.26 9.93
CA SER A 21 -7.18 17.62 10.49
C SER A 21 -7.22 18.74 9.44
N ARG A 22 -6.97 18.42 8.17
CA ARG A 22 -7.05 19.34 7.02
C ARG A 22 -8.18 18.95 6.05
N GLY A 23 -9.16 18.16 6.50
CA GLY A 23 -10.32 17.77 5.70
C GLY A 23 -10.13 16.50 4.86
N GLY A 24 -9.06 15.72 5.09
CA GLY A 24 -8.86 14.45 4.41
C GLY A 24 -9.87 13.38 4.81
N GLY A 25 -10.45 12.69 3.83
CA GLY A 25 -11.42 11.61 4.02
C GLY A 25 -10.82 10.20 4.01
N ASN A 26 -11.64 9.20 4.31
CA ASN A 26 -11.30 7.78 4.19
C ASN A 26 -11.65 7.27 2.77
N SER A 27 -10.97 7.78 1.75
CA SER A 27 -11.09 7.28 0.37
C SER A 27 -9.86 6.48 -0.04
N TRP A 28 -9.99 5.63 -1.05
CA TRP A 28 -8.88 4.83 -1.57
C TRP A 28 -7.72 5.71 -2.04
N GLU A 29 -8.00 6.86 -2.65
CA GLU A 29 -7.02 7.81 -3.17
C GLU A 29 -6.31 8.62 -2.07
N ASN A 30 -6.83 8.58 -0.84
CA ASN A 30 -6.29 9.35 0.27
C ASN A 30 -5.62 8.48 1.33
N VAL A 31 -5.92 7.18 1.39
CA VAL A 31 -5.43 6.27 2.44
C VAL A 31 -4.31 5.39 1.90
N VAL A 32 -3.17 5.44 2.57
CA VAL A 32 -2.00 4.62 2.22
C VAL A 32 -1.47 3.87 3.44
N THR A 33 -0.61 2.89 3.17
CA THR A 33 0.18 2.25 4.22
C THR A 33 1.50 3.01 4.35
N ALA A 34 1.98 3.21 5.57
CA ALA A 34 3.28 3.83 5.85
C ALA A 34 3.93 3.18 7.07
N CYS A 35 5.26 3.10 7.10
CA CYS A 35 5.94 2.71 8.34
C CYS A 35 5.73 3.77 9.43
N SER A 36 5.76 3.35 10.70
CA SER A 36 5.47 4.25 11.82
C SER A 36 6.40 5.47 11.91
N THR A 37 7.67 5.34 11.51
CA THR A 37 8.60 6.47 11.44
C THR A 37 8.18 7.50 10.38
N CYS A 38 7.85 7.05 9.16
CA CYS A 38 7.43 7.96 8.11
C CYS A 38 6.09 8.62 8.43
N ASN A 39 5.12 7.84 8.95
CA ASN A 39 3.82 8.37 9.36
C ASN A 39 3.97 9.43 10.46
N HIS A 40 4.80 9.16 11.48
CA HIS A 40 5.09 10.13 12.54
C HIS A 40 5.80 11.39 12.02
N ARG A 41 6.77 11.24 11.10
CA ARG A 41 7.44 12.38 10.47
C ARG A 41 6.48 13.23 9.65
N LYS A 42 5.52 12.61 8.95
CA LYS A 42 4.49 13.32 8.20
C LYS A 42 3.55 14.10 9.11
N GLY A 43 3.06 13.48 10.17
CA GLY A 43 2.10 14.10 11.08
C GLY A 43 0.90 14.70 10.36
N ASN A 44 0.62 15.98 10.63
CA ASN A 44 -0.45 16.75 9.99
C ASN A 44 0.00 17.50 8.72
N HIS A 45 1.13 17.13 8.12
CA HIS A 45 1.62 17.69 6.87
C HIS A 45 1.17 16.87 5.65
N LEU A 46 1.18 17.49 4.48
CA LEU A 46 1.15 16.75 3.21
C LEU A 46 2.48 16.01 3.00
N PRO A 47 2.54 14.90 2.25
CA PRO A 47 3.80 14.20 1.99
C PRO A 47 4.90 15.15 1.48
N ARG A 48 4.60 16.01 0.51
CA ARG A 48 5.53 17.00 -0.04
C ARG A 48 6.07 18.00 0.99
N GLU A 49 5.25 18.38 1.98
CA GLU A 49 5.65 19.31 3.05
C GLU A 49 6.61 18.63 4.04
N ALA A 50 6.53 17.30 4.20
CA ALA A 50 7.38 16.51 5.07
C ALA A 50 8.59 15.87 4.36
N GLY A 51 8.88 16.27 3.10
CA GLY A 51 9.96 15.67 2.29
C GLY A 51 9.71 14.20 1.95
N LEU A 52 8.44 13.81 1.83
CA LEU A 52 7.99 12.46 1.53
C LEU A 52 7.46 12.36 0.11
N ARG A 53 7.65 11.20 -0.52
CA ARG A 53 7.10 10.87 -1.84
C ARG A 53 6.36 9.55 -1.79
N LEU A 54 5.21 9.47 -2.44
CA LEU A 54 4.48 8.21 -2.58
C LEU A 54 5.21 7.31 -3.59
N ASP A 55 5.41 6.05 -3.23
CA ASP A 55 5.96 5.04 -4.15
C ASP A 55 5.02 4.78 -5.33
N VAL A 56 3.71 4.71 -5.04
CA VAL A 56 2.66 4.47 -6.02
C VAL A 56 1.50 5.41 -5.72
N ARG A 57 0.87 5.94 -6.77
CA ARG A 57 -0.36 6.71 -6.62
C ARG A 57 -1.49 5.76 -6.19
N PRO A 58 -2.14 5.99 -5.04
CA PRO A 58 -3.25 5.15 -4.65
C PRO A 58 -4.47 5.42 -5.53
N VAL A 59 -5.17 4.35 -5.88
CA VAL A 59 -6.37 4.35 -6.70
C VAL A 59 -7.34 3.33 -6.13
N GLU A 60 -8.64 3.55 -6.32
CA GLU A 60 -9.63 2.53 -6.03
C GLU A 60 -9.39 1.30 -6.91
N PRO A 61 -9.21 0.10 -6.33
CA PRO A 61 -9.09 -1.12 -7.10
C PRO A 61 -10.42 -1.46 -7.78
N ASN A 62 -10.35 -2.07 -8.96
CA ASN A 62 -11.56 -2.56 -9.61
C ASN A 62 -12.10 -3.83 -8.91
N HIS A 63 -13.34 -4.23 -9.25
CA HIS A 63 -14.00 -5.38 -8.63
C HIS A 63 -13.18 -6.68 -8.72
N VAL A 64 -12.52 -6.90 -9.86
CA VAL A 64 -11.74 -8.12 -10.10
C VAL A 64 -10.49 -8.14 -9.21
N GLU A 65 -9.77 -7.03 -9.12
CA GLU A 65 -8.62 -6.85 -8.24
C GLU A 65 -9.00 -7.06 -6.76
N LEU A 66 -10.14 -6.50 -6.33
CA LEU A 66 -10.67 -6.68 -4.98
C LEU A 66 -10.97 -8.15 -4.68
N VAL A 67 -11.69 -8.83 -5.59
CA VAL A 67 -12.03 -10.26 -5.43
C VAL A 67 -10.79 -11.12 -5.31
N TRP A 68 -9.72 -10.79 -6.04
CA TRP A 68 -8.49 -11.55 -5.93
C TRP A 68 -7.69 -11.24 -4.66
N ALA A 69 -7.65 -9.98 -4.21
CA ALA A 69 -6.95 -9.62 -2.98
C ALA A 69 -7.54 -10.31 -1.73
N VAL A 70 -8.84 -10.60 -1.72
CA VAL A 70 -9.54 -11.24 -0.59
C VAL A 70 -9.65 -12.76 -0.69
N ARG A 71 -9.33 -13.37 -1.84
CA ARG A 71 -9.51 -14.81 -2.07
C ARG A 71 -8.22 -15.46 -2.53
N LYS A 72 -8.02 -16.73 -2.18
CA LYS A 72 -6.92 -17.52 -2.75
C LYS A 72 -7.16 -17.69 -4.25
N VAL A 73 -6.25 -17.16 -5.07
CA VAL A 73 -6.28 -17.30 -6.53
C VAL A 73 -6.19 -18.77 -6.91
N THR A 74 -7.16 -19.25 -7.68
CA THR A 74 -7.16 -20.61 -8.25
C THR A 74 -6.26 -20.69 -9.48
N PRO A 75 -5.79 -21.88 -9.90
CA PRO A 75 -4.99 -22.02 -11.12
C PRO A 75 -5.68 -21.51 -12.39
N ILE A 76 -7.01 -21.64 -12.48
CA ILE A 76 -7.81 -21.12 -13.59
C ILE A 76 -7.79 -19.59 -13.59
N GLN A 77 -8.00 -18.96 -12.43
CA GLN A 77 -7.91 -17.51 -12.30
C GLN A 77 -6.49 -17.03 -12.63
N ALA A 78 -5.44 -17.70 -12.14
CA ALA A 78 -4.06 -17.37 -12.46
C ALA A 78 -3.79 -17.41 -13.97
N LYS A 79 -4.36 -18.38 -14.71
CA LYS A 79 -4.26 -18.44 -16.18
C LYS A 79 -4.85 -17.20 -16.84
N TYR A 80 -6.04 -16.76 -16.43
CA TYR A 80 -6.68 -15.57 -17.01
C TYR A 80 -5.99 -14.27 -16.58
N ILE A 81 -5.53 -14.18 -15.33
CA ILE A 81 -4.73 -13.05 -14.83
C ILE A 81 -3.51 -12.87 -15.72
N ARG A 82 -2.73 -13.93 -15.96
CA ARG A 82 -1.56 -13.88 -16.86
C ARG A 82 -1.93 -13.40 -18.26
N MET A 83 -3.01 -13.95 -18.81
CA MET A 83 -3.46 -13.66 -20.17
C MET A 83 -3.84 -12.19 -20.37
N PHE A 84 -4.51 -11.57 -19.40
CA PHE A 84 -5.03 -10.21 -19.53
C PHE A 84 -4.15 -9.13 -18.90
N PHE A 85 -3.36 -9.47 -17.88
CA PHE A 85 -2.59 -8.52 -17.07
C PHE A 85 -1.07 -8.78 -17.06
N GLY A 86 -0.62 -9.83 -17.76
CA GLY A 86 0.80 -10.19 -17.86
C GLY A 86 1.27 -11.16 -16.78
N GLU A 87 2.45 -11.75 -17.01
CA GLU A 87 3.03 -12.79 -16.13
C GLU A 87 3.29 -12.30 -14.69
N ASP A 88 3.64 -11.02 -14.53
CA ASP A 88 3.96 -10.42 -13.23
C ASP A 88 2.73 -10.15 -12.34
N ALA A 89 1.52 -10.22 -12.90
CA ALA A 89 0.30 -9.92 -12.17
C ALA A 89 -0.09 -11.03 -11.16
N VAL A 90 0.25 -12.29 -11.44
CA VAL A 90 -0.11 -13.41 -10.54
C VAL A 90 0.64 -13.35 -9.21
N PRO A 91 1.98 -13.18 -9.18
CA PRO A 91 2.72 -12.99 -7.93
C PRO A 91 2.26 -11.77 -7.12
N PHE A 92 1.81 -10.70 -7.78
CA PHE A 92 1.27 -9.50 -7.13
C PHE A 92 -0.01 -9.81 -6.36
N VAL A 93 -0.94 -10.49 -7.03
CA VAL A 93 -2.24 -10.84 -6.47
C VAL A 93 -2.15 -11.93 -5.39
N GLN A 94 -1.18 -12.84 -5.50
CA GLN A 94 -0.94 -13.88 -4.50
C GLN A 94 -0.09 -13.40 -3.30
N GLY A 95 0.37 -12.15 -3.32
CA GLY A 95 1.22 -11.58 -2.26
C GLY A 95 2.63 -12.17 -2.20
N GLU A 96 3.08 -12.83 -3.28
CA GLU A 96 4.37 -13.53 -3.37
C GLU A 96 5.51 -12.59 -3.79
N THR A 97 5.21 -11.56 -4.60
CA THR A 97 6.14 -10.42 -4.77
C THR A 97 5.97 -9.47 -3.61
N GLY A 98 7.07 -9.24 -2.86
CA GLY A 98 7.16 -8.40 -1.66
C GLY A 98 6.92 -6.89 -1.87
N LEU A 99 5.82 -6.53 -2.54
CA LEU A 99 5.36 -5.15 -2.69
C LEU A 99 3.95 -4.88 -2.15
N ALA A 100 3.17 -5.91 -1.80
CA ALA A 100 1.89 -5.70 -1.11
C ALA A 100 2.03 -5.54 0.41
N ALA A 101 3.20 -5.88 0.99
CA ALA A 101 3.48 -5.75 2.41
C ALA A 101 4.62 -4.77 2.74
N GLY A 102 5.06 -3.90 1.82
CA GLY A 102 6.26 -3.10 2.13
C GLY A 102 6.83 -2.11 1.11
N ARG A 103 6.15 -1.73 0.02
CA ARG A 103 6.53 -0.55 -0.79
C ARG A 103 5.39 0.44 -0.99
N LEU A 104 4.79 0.80 0.12
CA LEU A 104 4.31 2.17 0.31
C LEU A 104 5.15 2.74 1.45
N ALA A 105 6.44 2.87 1.18
CA ALA A 105 7.22 3.81 1.96
C ALA A 105 6.96 5.15 1.29
N ALA A 106 6.52 6.12 2.06
CA ALA A 106 7.01 7.44 1.82
C ALA A 106 8.55 7.38 1.85
N VAL A 107 9.20 7.16 0.70
CA VAL A 107 10.66 7.01 0.63
C VAL A 107 11.21 8.37 1.03
N GLY A 108 11.73 8.41 2.25
CA GLY A 108 12.65 9.45 2.65
C GLY A 108 13.97 9.17 1.95
N THR A 109 14.15 9.71 0.76
CA THR A 109 15.49 10.05 0.30
C THR A 109 15.82 11.41 0.89
N GLY A 110 17.04 11.55 1.41
CA GLY A 110 17.63 12.86 1.67
C GLY A 110 17.73 13.70 0.40
#